data_AF-A0A1J3E2L6-F1
#
_entry.id   AF-A0A1J3E2L6-F1
#
_cell.length_a   1.000
_cell.length_b   1.000
_cell.length_c   1.000
_cell.angle_alpha   90.00
_cell.angle_beta   90.00
_cell.angle_gamma   90.00
#
_symmetry.space_group_name_H-M   'P 1'
#
loop_
_entity.id
_entity.type
_entity.pdbx_description
1 polymer ?
#
loop_
_entity_poly.entity_id
_entity_poly.type
_entity_poly.pdbx_seq_one_letter_code
_entity_poly.pdbx_strand_id
1 'polypeptide(L)'
;FVYTLSCYVAPYLMDNFVQYLNGHRQYKNQGYVLVTTFFVAKLVECQTRRHWFFRAQKCGLGMRAVLASMVYEKGLTLPCHSKQGQHSSGEIINLMAVDADRINSFCWYMHDPWILVLQVSLALWILYKSLGLGSVVALPATILVMLANFPFAKLEEKFQSSLMKSKDNRMKKTSEVL
;
A
#
# COMPACT_ATOMS: atom_id res chain seq x y z
N PHE A 1 -1.19 12.53 0.81
CA PHE A 1 -0.65 13.84 0.42
C PHE A 1 0.33 14.42 1.43
N VAL A 2 -0.07 14.75 2.67
CA VAL A 2 0.84 15.30 3.70
C VAL A 2 2.05 14.38 3.97
N TYR A 3 1.81 13.07 4.03
CA TYR A 3 2.86 12.05 4.11
C TYR A 3 3.85 12.16 2.94
N THR A 4 3.33 12.18 1.70
CA THR A 4 4.11 12.31 0.47
C THR A 4 5.00 13.54 0.53
N LEU A 5 4.45 14.72 0.83
CA LEU A 5 5.22 15.96 0.94
C LEU A 5 6.34 15.85 1.98
N SER A 6 6.03 15.31 3.16
CA SER A 6 7.00 15.18 4.27
C SER A 6 8.17 14.25 3.91
N CYS A 7 7.92 13.18 3.16
CA CYS A 7 8.98 12.29 2.67
C CYS A 7 9.97 13.01 1.75
N TYR A 8 9.51 13.96 0.92
CA TYR A 8 10.35 14.66 -0.06
C TYR A 8 11.12 15.85 0.51
N VAL A 9 10.81 16.29 1.74
CA VAL A 9 11.59 17.32 2.44
C VAL A 9 13.05 16.86 2.59
N ALA A 10 13.28 15.60 3.00
CA ALA A 10 14.62 15.04 3.17
C ALA A 10 15.51 15.12 1.91
N PRO A 11 15.14 14.54 0.75
CA PRO A 11 15.94 14.62 -0.47
C PRO A 11 16.07 16.05 -1.01
N TYR A 12 15.06 16.90 -0.81
CA TYR A 12 15.17 18.32 -1.19
C TYR A 12 16.23 19.07 -0.38
N LEU A 13 16.34 18.79 0.91
CA LEU A 13 17.34 19.41 1.80
C LEU A 13 18.75 18.83 1.63
N MET A 14 18.92 17.70 0.93
CA MET A 14 20.22 17.02 0.83
C MET A 14 21.31 17.89 0.18
N ASP A 15 20.98 18.63 -0.88
CA ASP A 15 21.94 19.53 -1.52
C ASP A 15 22.45 20.60 -0.54
N ASN A 16 21.55 21.20 0.24
CA ASN A 16 21.91 22.15 1.29
C ASN A 16 22.74 21.51 2.42
N PHE A 17 22.48 20.24 2.76
CA PHE A 17 23.28 19.49 3.75
C PHE A 17 24.70 19.26 3.24
N VAL A 18 24.85 18.83 1.99
CA VAL A 18 26.14 18.59 1.36
C VAL A 18 26.94 19.89 1.26
N GLN A 19 26.32 20.98 0.83
CA GLN A 19 26.98 22.30 0.78
C GLN A 19 27.44 22.77 2.16
N TYR A 20 26.60 22.60 3.20
CA TYR A 20 26.95 22.94 4.58
C TYR A 20 28.14 22.12 5.09
N LEU A 21 28.19 20.82 4.79
CA LEU A 21 29.30 19.93 5.18
C LEU A 21 30.58 20.24 4.41
N ASN A 22 30.49 20.68 3.15
CA ASN A 22 31.62 21.13 2.34
C ASN A 22 32.17 22.52 2.76
N GLY A 23 31.64 23.11 3.84
CA GLY A 23 32.13 24.38 4.38
C GLY A 23 31.47 25.63 3.79
N HIS A 24 30.58 25.50 2.82
CA HIS A 24 29.81 26.61 2.26
C HIS A 24 28.65 26.97 3.20
N ARG A 25 28.92 27.88 4.15
CA ARG A 25 27.94 28.40 5.10
C ARG A 25 27.39 29.74 4.63
N GLN A 26 26.09 29.79 4.40
CA GLN A 26 25.34 31.01 4.06
C GLN A 26 25.12 31.88 5.31
N TYR A 27 24.92 31.27 6.49
CA TYR A 27 24.72 31.99 7.75
C TYR A 27 25.12 31.15 8.99
N LYS A 28 25.34 31.82 10.12
CA LYS A 28 25.94 31.23 11.35
C LYS A 28 25.16 30.04 11.93
N ASN A 29 23.83 30.06 11.83
CA ASN A 29 22.93 29.05 12.43
C ASN A 29 22.34 28.06 11.42
N GLN A 30 22.91 27.96 10.21
CA GLN A 30 22.35 27.15 9.11
C GLN A 30 22.22 25.67 9.46
N GLY A 31 23.19 25.08 10.14
CA GLY A 31 23.13 23.67 10.55
C GLY A 31 21.96 23.38 11.49
N TYR A 32 21.72 24.26 12.47
CA TYR A 32 20.60 24.12 13.40
C TYR A 32 19.25 24.18 12.68
N VAL A 33 19.07 25.13 11.76
CA VAL A 33 17.85 25.25 10.94
C VAL A 33 17.64 23.99 10.09
N LEU A 34 18.72 23.47 9.48
CA LEU A 34 18.65 22.27 8.63
C LEU A 34 18.24 21.02 9.41
N VAL A 35 18.86 20.78 10.56
CA VAL A 35 18.59 19.60 11.40
C VAL A 35 17.21 19.68 12.03
N THR A 36 16.81 20.85 12.56
CA THR A 36 15.48 21.03 13.13
C THR A 36 14.38 20.87 12.09
N THR A 37 14.55 21.44 10.90
CA THR A 37 13.59 21.28 9.78
C THR A 37 13.48 19.80 9.36
N PHE A 38 14.62 19.11 9.22
CA PHE A 38 14.63 17.69 8.89
C PHE A 38 13.93 16.83 9.96
N PHE A 39 14.21 17.10 11.24
CA PHE A 39 13.63 16.39 12.36
C PHE A 39 12.11 16.59 12.43
N VAL A 40 11.63 17.82 12.33
CA VAL A 40 10.20 18.13 12.31
C VAL A 40 9.52 17.45 11.12
N ALA A 41 10.11 17.52 9.93
CA ALA A 41 9.58 16.85 8.75
C ALA A 41 9.47 15.33 8.96
N LYS A 42 10.47 14.70 9.60
CA LYS A 42 10.43 13.27 9.93
C LYS A 42 9.39 12.92 10.98
N LEU A 43 9.18 13.77 11.98
CA LEU A 43 8.10 13.58 12.95
C LEU A 43 6.73 13.64 12.26
N VAL A 44 6.49 14.65 11.41
CA VAL A 44 5.23 14.78 10.66
C VAL A 44 5.02 13.60 9.72
N GLU A 45 6.08 13.14 9.04
CA GLU A 45 6.05 11.95 8.19
C GLU A 45 5.58 10.71 8.99
N CYS A 46 6.25 10.42 10.11
CA CYS A 46 5.94 9.28 10.96
C CYS A 46 4.52 9.33 11.53
N GLN A 47 4.11 10.49 12.04
CA GLN A 47 2.77 10.68 12.61
C GLN A 47 1.70 10.52 11.54
N THR A 48 1.85 11.19 10.40
CA THR A 48 0.87 11.10 9.31
C THR A 48 0.73 9.66 8.81
N ARG A 49 1.85 8.94 8.65
CA ARG A 49 1.87 7.52 8.26
C ARG A 49 1.10 6.67 9.27
N ARG A 50 1.36 6.86 10.57
CA ARG A 50 0.73 6.11 11.65
C ARG A 50 -0.77 6.37 11.72
N HIS A 51 -1.18 7.64 11.63
CA HIS A 51 -2.59 8.04 11.60
C HIS A 51 -3.32 7.47 10.38
N TRP A 52 -2.70 7.53 9.20
CA TRP A 52 -3.25 6.96 7.98
C TRP A 52 -3.50 5.45 8.14
N PHE A 53 -2.47 4.71 8.54
CA PHE A 53 -2.54 3.27 8.75
C PHE A 53 -3.64 2.89 9.74
N PHE A 54 -3.71 3.59 10.87
CA PHE A 54 -4.72 3.33 11.89
C PHE A 54 -6.15 3.62 11.40
N ARG A 55 -6.35 4.71 10.65
CA ARG A 55 -7.66 5.04 10.06
C ARG A 55 -8.07 4.03 9.00
N ALA A 56 -7.15 3.61 8.14
CA ALA A 56 -7.39 2.56 7.15
C ALA A 56 -7.81 1.25 7.82
N GLN A 57 -7.13 0.87 8.91
CA GLN A 57 -7.43 -0.34 9.68
C GLN A 57 -8.82 -0.28 10.31
N LYS A 58 -9.17 0.84 10.93
CA LYS A 58 -10.50 1.06 11.50
C LYS A 58 -11.60 1.03 10.44
N CYS A 59 -11.35 1.64 9.29
CA CYS A 59 -12.30 1.66 8.18
C CYS A 59 -12.55 0.24 7.65
N GLY A 60 -11.48 -0.52 7.40
CA GLY A 60 -11.58 -1.89 6.90
C GLY A 60 -12.30 -2.83 7.88
N LEU A 61 -11.97 -2.75 9.17
CA LEU A 61 -12.68 -3.50 10.22
C LEU A 61 -14.15 -3.09 10.31
N GLY A 62 -14.45 -1.79 10.22
CA GLY A 62 -15.83 -1.28 10.21
C GLY A 62 -16.62 -1.78 9.01
N MET A 63 -16.04 -1.76 7.81
CA MET A 63 -16.68 -2.31 6.61
C MET A 63 -16.93 -3.81 6.73
N ARG A 64 -15.97 -4.59 7.25
CA ARG A 64 -16.15 -6.01 7.53
C ARG A 64 -17.32 -6.26 8.48
N ALA A 65 -17.41 -5.50 9.57
CA ALA A 65 -18.48 -5.63 10.56
C ALA A 65 -19.87 -5.29 9.96
N VAL A 66 -19.99 -4.19 9.21
CA VAL A 66 -21.24 -3.76 8.56
C VAL A 66 -21.69 -4.76 7.49
N LEU A 67 -20.75 -5.28 6.68
CA LEU A 67 -21.08 -6.29 5.67
C LEU A 67 -21.58 -7.57 6.33
N ALA A 68 -20.91 -8.03 7.39
CA ALA A 68 -21.36 -9.20 8.14
C ALA A 68 -22.76 -8.98 8.74
N SER A 69 -23.03 -7.83 9.37
CA SER A 69 -24.34 -7.56 9.96
C SER A 69 -25.45 -7.50 8.91
N MET A 70 -25.21 -6.84 7.75
CA MET A 70 -26.19 -6.76 6.67
C MET A 70 -26.51 -8.13 6.07
N VAL A 71 -25.49 -8.97 5.86
CA VAL A 71 -25.68 -10.34 5.35
C VAL A 71 -26.46 -11.20 6.34
N TYR A 72 -26.17 -11.07 7.63
CA TYR A 72 -26.89 -11.77 8.70
C TYR A 72 -28.37 -11.38 8.74
N GLU A 73 -28.67 -10.08 8.76
CA GLU A 73 -30.04 -9.55 8.79
C GLU A 73 -30.84 -9.94 7.54
N LYS A 74 -30.20 -9.89 6.36
CA LYS A 74 -30.79 -10.39 5.10
C LYS A 74 -31.06 -11.90 5.17
N GLY A 75 -30.16 -12.68 5.77
CA GLY A 75 -30.31 -14.12 5.99
C GLY A 75 -31.52 -14.48 6.85
N LEU A 76 -31.80 -13.66 7.88
CA LEU A 76 -32.95 -13.85 8.77
C LEU A 76 -34.28 -13.47 8.10
N THR A 77 -34.30 -12.45 7.26
CA THR A 77 -35.52 -11.92 6.62
C THR A 77 -35.92 -12.65 5.33
N LEU A 78 -35.07 -13.53 4.80
CA LEU A 78 -35.34 -14.31 3.59
C LEU A 78 -36.49 -15.34 3.79
N PRO A 79 -37.53 -15.34 2.93
CA PRO A 79 -38.61 -16.33 2.97
C PRO A 79 -38.12 -17.75 2.70
N CYS A 80 -38.78 -18.77 3.28
CA CYS A 80 -38.41 -20.19 3.12
C CYS A 80 -38.29 -20.64 1.66
N HIS A 81 -39.09 -20.08 0.74
CA HIS A 81 -39.00 -20.40 -0.70
C HIS A 81 -37.64 -19.97 -1.32
N SER A 82 -37.06 -18.84 -0.91
CA SER A 82 -35.72 -18.42 -1.39
C SER A 82 -34.59 -19.23 -0.77
N LYS A 83 -34.79 -19.79 0.42
CA LYS A 83 -33.81 -20.64 1.13
C LYS A 83 -33.69 -22.05 0.55
N GLN A 84 -34.73 -22.53 -0.14
CA GLN A 84 -34.81 -23.94 -0.57
C GLN A 84 -34.00 -24.26 -1.84
N GLY A 85 -33.39 -23.28 -2.53
CA GLY A 85 -32.72 -23.58 -3.81
C GLY A 85 -31.70 -22.60 -4.39
N GLN A 86 -31.43 -21.44 -3.77
CA GLN A 86 -30.50 -20.45 -4.33
C GLN A 86 -29.19 -20.26 -3.56
N HIS A 87 -29.21 -20.36 -2.22
CA HIS A 87 -28.00 -20.20 -1.41
C HIS A 87 -28.02 -21.15 -0.20
N SER A 88 -27.00 -22.00 -0.08
CA SER A 88 -26.83 -22.86 1.11
C SER A 88 -26.46 -22.01 2.33
N SER A 89 -26.87 -22.44 3.54
CA SER A 89 -26.41 -21.81 4.80
C SER A 89 -24.88 -21.69 4.86
N GLY A 90 -24.17 -22.67 4.27
CA GLY A 90 -22.71 -22.65 4.13
C GLY A 90 -22.17 -21.56 3.21
N GLU A 91 -22.87 -21.21 2.12
CA GLU A 91 -22.47 -20.11 1.23
C GLU A 91 -22.63 -18.75 1.90
N ILE A 92 -23.68 -18.57 2.72
CA ILE A 92 -23.90 -17.31 3.46
C ILE A 92 -22.80 -17.11 4.52
N ILE A 93 -22.42 -18.18 5.21
CA ILE A 93 -21.29 -18.15 6.17
C ILE A 93 -19.97 -17.88 5.44
N ASN A 94 -19.76 -18.48 4.28
CA ASN A 94 -18.56 -18.25 3.47
C ASN A 94 -18.49 -16.80 2.95
N LEU A 95 -19.62 -16.24 2.49
CA LEU A 95 -19.75 -14.84 2.08
C LEU A 95 -19.40 -13.89 3.24
N MET A 96 -19.89 -14.18 4.45
CA MET A 96 -19.61 -13.39 5.65
C MET A 96 -18.15 -13.48 6.09
N ALA A 97 -17.53 -14.66 5.98
CA ALA A 97 -16.18 -14.88 6.50
C ALA A 97 -15.07 -14.52 5.50
N VAL A 98 -15.22 -14.94 4.23
CA VAL A 98 -14.17 -14.84 3.20
C VAL A 98 -14.31 -13.54 2.42
N ASP A 99 -15.52 -13.18 1.97
CA ASP A 99 -15.67 -11.99 1.12
C ASP A 99 -15.57 -10.69 1.91
N ALA A 100 -16.09 -10.66 3.15
CA ALA A 100 -15.91 -9.51 4.03
C ALA A 100 -14.43 -9.26 4.39
N ASP A 101 -13.62 -10.33 4.51
CA ASP A 101 -12.18 -10.22 4.75
C ASP A 101 -11.39 -9.79 3.51
N ARG A 102 -11.81 -10.26 2.32
CA ARG A 102 -11.30 -9.78 1.03
C ARG A 102 -11.59 -8.29 0.83
N ILE A 103 -12.78 -7.83 1.17
CA ILE A 103 -13.14 -6.41 1.07
C ILE A 103 -12.31 -5.56 2.04
N ASN A 104 -12.11 -6.01 3.27
CA ASN A 104 -11.20 -5.36 4.22
C ASN A 104 -9.78 -5.25 3.66
N SER A 105 -9.27 -6.33 3.07
CA SER A 105 -7.96 -6.36 2.41
C SER A 105 -7.90 -5.41 1.21
N PHE A 106 -8.96 -5.35 0.40
CA PHE A 106 -9.05 -4.42 -0.73
C PHE A 106 -8.99 -2.96 -0.26
N CYS A 107 -9.75 -2.58 0.77
CA CYS A 107 -9.73 -1.23 1.34
C CYS A 107 -8.36 -0.79 1.83
N TRP A 108 -7.54 -1.75 2.27
CA TRP A 108 -6.18 -1.51 2.69
C TRP A 108 -5.27 -1.10 1.53
N TYR A 109 -5.29 -1.86 0.45
CA TYR A 109 -4.38 -1.70 -0.69
C TYR A 109 -4.92 -0.77 -1.79
N MET A 110 -6.21 -0.43 -1.77
CA MET A 110 -6.87 0.41 -2.79
C MET A 110 -6.11 1.73 -3.01
N HIS A 111 -5.51 2.26 -1.94
CA HIS A 111 -4.81 3.53 -2.02
C HIS A 111 -3.34 3.45 -2.45
N ASP A 112 -2.76 2.27 -2.61
CA ASP A 112 -1.33 2.16 -2.93
C ASP A 112 -0.99 2.51 -4.38
N PRO A 113 -1.75 2.10 -5.42
CA PRO A 113 -1.38 2.32 -6.81
C PRO A 113 -1.21 3.80 -7.19
N TRP A 114 -2.21 4.63 -6.89
CA TRP A 114 -2.18 6.07 -7.19
C TRP A 114 -1.18 6.85 -6.31
N ILE A 115 -0.98 6.47 -5.03
CA ILE A 115 0.05 7.08 -4.17
C ILE A 115 1.44 6.77 -4.73
N LEU A 116 1.67 5.54 -5.19
CA LEU A 116 2.93 5.13 -5.80
C LEU A 116 3.23 5.91 -7.08
N VAL A 117 2.24 6.10 -7.95
CA VAL A 117 2.38 6.94 -9.15
C VAL A 117 2.75 8.38 -8.77
N LEU A 118 2.08 8.96 -7.78
CA LEU A 118 2.39 10.31 -7.28
C LEU A 118 3.78 10.41 -6.65
N GLN A 119 4.24 9.38 -5.95
CA GLN A 119 5.59 9.35 -5.39
C GLN A 119 6.65 9.27 -6.49
N VAL A 120 6.49 8.34 -7.43
CA VAL A 120 7.44 8.20 -8.54
C VAL A 120 7.55 9.51 -9.33
N SER A 121 6.41 10.15 -9.65
CA SER A 121 6.43 11.42 -10.39
C SER A 121 7.13 12.55 -9.62
N LEU A 122 6.87 12.70 -8.33
CA LEU A 122 7.53 13.73 -7.51
C LEU A 122 9.04 13.47 -7.35
N ALA A 123 9.43 12.21 -7.17
CA ALA A 123 10.83 11.81 -7.07
C ALA A 123 11.60 12.16 -8.36
N LEU A 124 11.03 11.82 -9.52
CA LEU A 124 11.61 12.14 -10.83
C LEU A 124 11.71 13.66 -11.05
N TRP A 125 10.71 14.41 -10.62
CA TRP A 125 10.74 15.87 -10.73
C TRP A 125 11.86 16.51 -9.88
N ILE A 126 12.04 16.06 -8.63
CA ILE A 126 13.11 16.55 -7.75
C ILE A 126 14.49 16.15 -8.28
N LEU A 127 14.62 14.93 -8.82
CA LEU A 127 15.84 14.45 -9.46
C LEU A 127 16.22 15.33 -10.65
N TYR A 128 15.23 15.64 -11.52
CA TYR A 128 15.42 16.53 -12.67
C TYR A 128 15.90 17.92 -12.25
N LYS A 129 15.30 18.49 -11.19
CA LYS A 129 15.69 19.79 -10.66
C LYS A 129 17.12 19.79 -10.10
N SER A 130 17.54 18.70 -9.46
CA SER A 130 18.83 18.64 -8.74
C SER A 130 20.02 18.32 -9.66
N LEU A 131 19.82 17.51 -10.71
CA LEU A 131 20.89 17.00 -11.58
C LEU A 131 20.81 17.49 -13.03
N GLY A 132 19.78 18.25 -13.41
CA GLY A 132 19.61 18.78 -14.77
C GLY A 132 19.58 17.66 -15.84
N LEU A 133 20.32 17.84 -16.94
CA LEU A 133 20.38 16.86 -18.04
C LEU A 133 20.93 15.48 -17.62
N GLY A 134 21.74 15.39 -16.56
CA GLY A 134 22.22 14.10 -16.03
C GLY A 134 21.08 13.22 -15.50
N SER A 135 20.00 13.83 -15.01
CA SER A 135 18.77 13.13 -14.60
C SER A 135 18.03 12.50 -15.79
N VAL A 136 18.22 13.00 -17.01
CA VAL A 136 17.52 12.49 -18.20
C VAL A 136 18.01 11.09 -18.56
N VAL A 137 19.22 10.70 -18.17
CA VAL A 137 19.74 9.33 -18.35
C VAL A 137 19.16 8.35 -17.31
N ALA A 138 18.87 8.82 -16.10
CA ALA A 138 18.28 8.00 -15.04
C ALA A 138 16.80 7.65 -15.30
N LEU A 139 16.09 8.47 -16.09
CA LEU A 139 14.69 8.25 -16.46
C LEU A 139 14.48 6.98 -17.29
N PRO A 140 15.15 6.78 -18.45
CA PRO A 140 15.10 5.55 -19.22
C PRO A 140 15.51 4.34 -18.40
N ALA A 141 16.57 4.44 -17.58
CA ALA A 141 17.02 3.35 -16.73
C ALA A 141 15.92 2.91 -15.73
N THR A 142 15.24 3.88 -15.09
CA THR A 142 14.14 3.59 -14.16
C THR A 142 12.95 2.93 -14.88
N ILE A 143 12.60 3.41 -16.07
CA ILE A 143 11.53 2.82 -16.90
C ILE A 143 11.90 1.39 -17.30
N LEU A 144 13.15 1.17 -17.73
CA LEU A 144 13.64 -0.14 -18.13
C LEU A 144 13.64 -1.11 -16.96
N VAL A 145 14.04 -0.68 -15.76
CA VAL A 145 13.92 -1.47 -14.53
C VAL A 145 12.46 -1.78 -14.21
N MET A 146 11.54 -0.82 -14.32
CA MET A 146 10.10 -1.10 -14.14
C MET A 146 9.58 -2.14 -15.13
N LEU A 147 9.94 -2.02 -16.41
CA LEU A 147 9.55 -2.98 -17.46
C LEU A 147 10.19 -4.36 -17.22
N ALA A 148 11.44 -4.40 -16.76
CA ALA A 148 12.13 -5.63 -16.41
C ALA A 148 11.49 -6.34 -15.22
N ASN A 149 10.87 -5.61 -14.28
CA ASN A 149 10.15 -6.21 -13.15
C ASN A 149 8.83 -6.89 -13.56
N PHE A 150 8.22 -6.50 -14.69
CA PHE A 150 6.96 -7.08 -15.15
C PHE A 150 7.00 -8.60 -15.41
N PRO A 151 7.99 -9.17 -16.13
CA PRO A 151 8.09 -10.62 -16.29
C PRO A 151 8.36 -11.34 -14.96
N PHE A 152 9.12 -10.74 -14.04
CA PHE A 152 9.32 -11.29 -12.69
C PHE A 152 8.01 -11.36 -11.90
N ALA A 153 7.19 -10.30 -11.95
CA ALA A 153 5.86 -10.29 -11.33
C ALA A 153 4.95 -11.39 -11.90
N LYS A 154 4.94 -11.58 -13.23
CA LYS A 154 4.19 -12.69 -13.86
C LYS A 154 4.70 -14.06 -13.45
N LEU A 155 6.01 -14.21 -13.28
CA LEU A 155 6.60 -15.46 -12.83
C LEU A 155 6.21 -15.75 -11.37
N GLU A 156 6.25 -14.75 -10.50
CA GLU A 156 5.80 -14.84 -9.12
C GLU A 156 4.32 -15.25 -9.04
N GLU A 157 3.45 -14.63 -9.84
CA GLU A 157 2.03 -15.00 -9.93
C GLU A 157 1.84 -16.47 -10.33
N LYS A 158 2.62 -16.96 -11.32
CA LYS A 158 2.58 -18.36 -11.74
C LYS A 158 3.00 -19.31 -10.61
N PHE A 159 4.06 -18.96 -9.87
CA PHE A 159 4.50 -19.74 -8.72
C PHE A 159 3.46 -19.74 -7.58
N GLN A 160 2.89 -18.58 -7.26
CA GLN A 160 1.82 -18.44 -6.27
C GLN A 160 0.59 -19.28 -6.65
N SER A 161 0.19 -19.27 -7.92
CA SER A 161 -0.90 -20.11 -8.43
C SER A 161 -0.62 -21.60 -8.27
N SER A 162 0.60 -22.05 -8.60
CA SER A 162 1.03 -23.44 -8.43
C SER A 162 1.05 -23.86 -6.96
N LEU A 163 1.56 -22.98 -6.08
CA LEU A 163 1.56 -23.19 -4.64
C LEU A 163 0.15 -23.32 -4.07
N MET A 164 -0.77 -22.45 -4.48
CA MET A 164 -2.19 -22.50 -4.10
C MET A 164 -2.81 -23.85 -4.51
N LYS A 165 -2.62 -24.30 -5.76
CA LYS A 165 -3.11 -25.61 -6.23
C LYS A 165 -2.57 -26.79 -5.40
N SER A 166 -1.28 -26.75 -5.05
CA SER A 166 -0.67 -27.78 -4.20
C SER A 166 -1.24 -27.76 -2.78
N LYS A 167 -1.42 -26.57 -2.20
CA LYS A 167 -2.03 -26.38 -0.89
C LYS A 167 -3.47 -26.91 -0.86
N ASP A 168 -4.26 -26.65 -1.90
CA ASP A 168 -5.63 -27.13 -2.04
C ASP A 168 -5.69 -28.67 -2.13
N ASN A 169 -4.84 -29.27 -2.96
CA ASN A 169 -4.76 -30.74 -3.09
C ASN A 169 -4.38 -31.40 -1.76
N ARG A 170 -3.44 -30.82 -1.01
CA ARG A 170 -3.08 -31.29 0.34
C ARG A 170 -4.26 -31.20 1.29
N MET A 171 -4.95 -30.06 1.34
CA MET A 171 -6.08 -29.84 2.24
C MET A 171 -7.24 -30.81 1.95
N LYS A 172 -7.50 -31.09 0.66
CA LYS A 172 -8.49 -32.09 0.23
C LYS A 172 -8.13 -33.49 0.74
N LYS A 173 -6.90 -33.95 0.51
CA LYS A 173 -6.46 -35.28 0.98
C LYS A 173 -6.52 -35.42 2.50
N THR A 174 -6.16 -34.39 3.25
CA THR A 174 -6.25 -34.42 4.71
C THR A 174 -7.70 -34.47 5.20
N SER A 175 -8.62 -33.79 4.51
CA SER A 175 -10.06 -33.84 4.83
C SER A 175 -10.73 -35.16 4.46
N GLU A 176 -10.17 -35.93 3.52
CA GLU A 176 -10.71 -37.24 3.13
C GLU A 176 -10.24 -38.38 4.05
N VAL A 177 -9.16 -38.17 4.81
CA VAL A 177 -8.58 -39.16 5.74
C VAL A 177 -9.10 -39.01 7.17
N LEU A 178 -9.51 -37.79 7.56
CA LEU A 178 -10.16 -37.47 8.83
C LEU A 178 -11.67 -37.74 8.77
#